data_AF-A0A5J9SKF6-F1
#
_entry.id   AF-A0A5J9SKF6-F1
#
_cell.length_a   1.000
_cell.length_b   1.000
_cell.length_c   1.000
_cell.angle_alpha   90.00
_cell.angle_beta   90.00
_cell.angle_gamma   90.00
#
_symmetry.space_group_name_H-M   'P 1'
#
loop_
_entity.id
_entity.type
_entity.pdbx_description
1 polymer ?
#
loop_
_entity_poly.entity_id
_entity_poly.type
_entity_poly.pdbx_seq_one_letter_code
_entity_poly.pdbx_strand_id
1 'polypeptide(L)'
;MALLNILGVFTLMFAVPVVATERASAKFVFSHFNTDNSWGYILGIAFAVKDVPYLLSPDNDAGGYAIAEVFYLAFKSRYGNGVGGIICLGIVAVAVYFCGMSSVTSNSRMTYAFSRDGAMPFSSVWHKVNKQEVPINAVWLSAFISLCMALPSLGSLVAFQAMASVSTTALCIAYALPTLFRITLARKCFVPGPFNLGRYGVLVGWITVLWVATITVLFSLPVAYPVTKNTLNYTPVAVGGLFTLVLSSWIVSARHWFKGPVTNLGA
;
A
#
# COMPACT_ATOMS: atom_id res chain seq x y z
N MET A 1 -18.46 6.23 -11.75
CA MET A 1 -17.17 5.66 -11.30
C MET A 1 -16.05 5.88 -12.30
N ALA A 2 -16.19 5.47 -13.57
CA ALA A 2 -15.18 5.73 -14.60
C ALA A 2 -14.85 7.24 -14.74
N LEU A 3 -15.87 8.11 -14.74
CA LEU A 3 -15.68 9.55 -14.97
C LEU A 3 -14.80 10.26 -13.91
N LEU A 4 -14.88 9.87 -12.64
CA LEU A 4 -14.12 10.48 -11.54
C LEU A 4 -12.67 9.99 -11.50
N ASN A 5 -12.44 8.70 -11.79
CA ASN A 5 -11.08 8.19 -12.01
C ASN A 5 -10.46 8.81 -13.27
N ILE A 6 -11.24 8.95 -14.34
CA ILE A 6 -10.82 9.61 -15.58
C ILE A 6 -10.49 11.09 -15.31
N LEU A 7 -11.31 11.82 -14.54
CA LEU A 7 -11.03 13.22 -14.17
C LEU A 7 -9.79 13.39 -13.29
N GLY A 8 -9.57 12.50 -12.32
CA GLY A 8 -8.34 12.50 -11.50
C GLY A 8 -7.10 12.17 -12.33
N VAL A 9 -7.22 11.21 -13.25
CA VAL A 9 -6.21 10.86 -14.25
C VAL A 9 -5.91 12.04 -15.17
N PHE A 10 -6.93 12.71 -15.71
CA PHE A 10 -6.74 13.88 -16.59
C PHE A 10 -6.09 15.05 -15.86
N THR A 11 -6.46 15.30 -14.59
CA THR A 11 -5.89 16.38 -13.79
C THR A 11 -4.39 16.13 -13.53
N LEU A 12 -4.00 14.89 -13.24
CA LEU A 12 -2.58 14.50 -13.13
C LEU A 12 -1.86 14.53 -14.48
N MET A 13 -2.54 14.14 -15.56
CA MET A 13 -2.01 14.12 -16.92
C MET A 13 -1.66 15.51 -17.48
N PHE A 14 -2.33 16.57 -16.99
CA PHE A 14 -2.00 17.96 -17.36
C PHE A 14 -1.04 18.63 -16.37
N ALA A 15 -1.11 18.30 -15.07
CA ALA A 15 -0.25 18.92 -14.06
C ALA A 15 1.22 18.51 -14.17
N VAL A 16 1.50 17.27 -14.58
CA VAL A 16 2.86 16.72 -14.68
C VAL A 16 3.67 17.27 -15.86
N PRO A 17 3.15 17.36 -17.10
CA PRO A 17 3.90 17.95 -18.22
C PRO A 17 4.05 19.48 -18.14
N VAL A 18 3.24 20.17 -17.33
CA VAL A 18 3.44 21.61 -17.01
C VAL A 18 4.69 21.82 -16.13
N VAL A 19 5.18 20.78 -15.45
CA VAL A 19 6.38 20.81 -14.60
C VAL A 19 7.62 20.21 -15.31
N ALA A 20 7.45 19.34 -16.29
CA ALA A 20 8.55 18.66 -16.99
C ALA A 20 8.97 19.42 -18.27
N THR A 21 10.13 20.07 -18.23
CA THR A 21 10.64 20.98 -19.28
C THR A 21 11.37 20.31 -20.46
N GLU A 22 11.39 18.98 -20.59
CA GLU A 22 12.08 18.32 -21.71
C GLU A 22 11.18 17.45 -22.60
N ARG A 23 11.42 17.53 -23.92
CA ARG A 23 10.63 16.88 -24.98
C ARG A 23 10.74 15.35 -24.87
N ALA A 24 9.59 14.67 -24.83
CA ALA A 24 9.47 13.23 -24.63
C ALA A 24 10.12 12.39 -25.74
N SER A 25 11.18 11.66 -25.39
CA SER A 25 11.76 10.55 -26.18
C SER A 25 11.22 9.21 -25.65
N ALA A 26 11.17 8.16 -26.47
CA ALA A 26 10.66 6.84 -26.08
C ALA A 26 11.35 6.26 -24.82
N LYS A 27 12.63 6.58 -24.58
CA LYS A 27 13.33 6.25 -23.33
C LYS A 27 12.74 6.93 -22.10
N PHE A 28 12.26 8.17 -22.21
CA PHE A 28 11.58 8.91 -21.14
C PHE A 28 10.20 8.31 -20.85
N VAL A 29 9.48 7.88 -21.88
CA VAL A 29 8.19 7.20 -21.71
C VAL A 29 8.38 5.88 -20.96
N PHE A 30 9.33 5.05 -21.37
CA PHE A 30 9.55 3.76 -20.71
C PHE A 30 10.13 3.88 -19.29
N SER A 31 11.01 4.85 -19.01
CA SER A 31 11.55 5.03 -17.65
C SER A 31 10.56 5.71 -16.71
N HIS A 32 9.98 6.85 -17.07
CA HIS A 32 9.13 7.62 -16.15
C HIS A 32 7.70 7.07 -16.03
N PHE A 33 7.09 6.50 -17.08
CA PHE A 33 5.72 5.98 -16.97
C PHE A 33 5.62 4.60 -16.33
N ASN A 34 6.65 3.75 -16.49
CA ASN A 34 6.65 2.41 -15.87
C ASN A 34 7.40 2.37 -14.54
N THR A 35 8.55 3.02 -14.40
CA THR A 35 9.38 2.93 -13.19
C THR A 35 8.98 3.93 -12.11
N ASP A 36 8.63 5.17 -12.49
CA ASP A 36 8.41 6.25 -11.51
C ASP A 36 6.93 6.48 -11.17
N ASN A 37 5.99 6.18 -12.08
CA ASN A 37 4.57 6.48 -11.88
C ASN A 37 3.63 5.26 -11.90
N SER A 38 4.06 4.07 -12.31
CA SER A 38 3.18 2.86 -12.45
C SER A 38 2.03 2.98 -13.48
N TRP A 39 2.02 4.02 -14.33
CA TRP A 39 0.94 4.26 -15.32
C TRP A 39 1.00 3.31 -16.52
N GLY A 40 2.20 2.92 -16.95
CA GLY A 40 2.38 2.01 -18.08
C GLY A 40 1.73 0.65 -17.83
N TYR A 41 1.82 0.15 -16.60
CA TYR A 41 1.16 -1.08 -16.17
C TYR A 41 -0.36 -0.96 -16.19
N ILE A 42 -0.92 0.14 -15.65
CA ILE A 42 -2.37 0.38 -15.63
C ILE A 42 -2.93 0.48 -17.05
N LEU A 43 -2.26 1.21 -17.94
CA LEU A 43 -2.66 1.32 -19.34
C LEU A 43 -2.56 -0.04 -20.05
N GLY A 44 -1.48 -0.78 -19.83
CA GLY A 44 -1.30 -2.12 -20.39
C GLY A 44 -2.42 -3.08 -19.99
N ILE A 45 -2.81 -3.09 -18.71
CA ILE A 45 -3.95 -3.88 -18.24
C ILE A 45 -5.26 -3.38 -18.86
N ALA A 46 -5.49 -2.06 -18.88
CA ALA A 46 -6.72 -1.51 -19.45
C ALA A 46 -6.93 -1.89 -20.92
N PHE A 47 -5.86 -2.01 -21.71
CA PHE A 47 -5.92 -2.51 -23.09
C PHE A 47 -6.04 -4.03 -23.20
N ALA A 48 -5.52 -4.78 -22.22
CA ALA A 48 -5.57 -6.24 -22.21
C ALA A 48 -6.90 -6.80 -21.69
N VAL A 49 -7.58 -6.06 -20.81
CA VAL A 49 -8.88 -6.43 -20.24
C VAL A 49 -9.96 -6.31 -21.31
N LYS A 50 -10.50 -7.45 -21.74
CA LYS A 50 -11.60 -7.52 -22.72
C LYS A 50 -12.96 -7.76 -22.07
N ASP A 51 -13.00 -8.56 -21.01
CA ASP A 51 -14.24 -8.97 -20.33
C ASP A 51 -14.02 -9.02 -18.81
N VAL A 52 -14.52 -8.00 -18.10
CA VAL A 52 -14.35 -7.89 -16.63
C VAL A 52 -15.12 -8.98 -15.87
N PRO A 53 -16.39 -9.30 -16.21
CA PRO A 53 -17.10 -10.43 -15.60
C PRO A 53 -16.34 -11.77 -15.70
N TYR A 54 -15.76 -12.08 -16.85
CA TYR A 54 -15.02 -13.34 -17.02
C TYR A 54 -13.73 -13.38 -16.17
N LEU A 55 -13.01 -12.27 -16.07
CA LEU A 55 -11.77 -12.16 -15.27
C LEU A 55 -11.99 -12.40 -13.77
N LEU A 56 -13.16 -12.02 -13.26
CA LEU A 56 -13.52 -12.16 -11.85
C LEU A 56 -14.26 -13.47 -11.55
N SER A 57 -14.59 -14.26 -12.57
CA SER A 57 -15.32 -15.52 -12.39
C SER A 57 -14.44 -16.58 -11.70
N PRO A 58 -14.93 -17.27 -10.66
CA PRO A 58 -14.19 -18.35 -10.03
C PRO A 58 -13.96 -19.56 -10.95
N ASP A 59 -14.76 -19.68 -12.01
CA ASP A 59 -14.75 -20.79 -12.96
C ASP A 59 -13.74 -20.60 -14.11
N ASN A 60 -12.97 -19.51 -14.11
CA ASN A 60 -11.94 -19.26 -15.13
C ASN A 60 -10.65 -20.05 -14.88
N ASP A 61 -9.77 -20.05 -15.88
CA ASP A 61 -8.50 -20.80 -15.88
C ASP A 61 -7.59 -20.41 -14.68
N ALA A 62 -7.72 -19.16 -14.19
CA ALA A 62 -7.01 -18.65 -13.02
C ALA A 62 -7.84 -18.60 -11.72
N GLY A 63 -8.97 -19.30 -11.62
CA GLY A 63 -9.76 -19.40 -10.38
C GLY A 63 -10.20 -18.06 -9.75
N GLY A 64 -10.48 -17.04 -10.57
CA GLY A 64 -10.89 -15.70 -10.13
C GLY A 64 -9.73 -14.74 -9.80
N TYR A 65 -8.47 -15.13 -10.02
CA TYR A 65 -7.32 -14.22 -9.91
C TYR A 65 -7.18 -13.36 -11.17
N ALA A 66 -7.84 -12.19 -11.16
CA ALA A 66 -7.94 -11.29 -12.32
C ALA A 66 -6.60 -10.98 -13.02
N ILE A 67 -5.53 -10.72 -12.27
CA ILE A 67 -4.21 -10.41 -12.87
C ILE A 67 -3.64 -11.64 -13.58
N ALA A 68 -3.71 -12.81 -12.94
CA ALA A 68 -3.22 -14.05 -13.53
C ALA A 68 -4.01 -14.40 -14.81
N GLU A 69 -5.33 -14.24 -14.79
CA GLU A 69 -6.19 -14.46 -15.95
C GLU A 69 -5.88 -13.47 -17.09
N VAL A 70 -5.66 -12.18 -16.80
CA VAL A 70 -5.28 -11.19 -17.82
C VAL A 70 -3.97 -11.59 -18.52
N PHE A 71 -2.95 -11.99 -17.76
CA PHE A 71 -1.68 -12.44 -18.33
C PHE A 71 -1.85 -13.72 -19.16
N TYR A 72 -2.66 -14.67 -18.68
CA TYR A 72 -2.93 -15.91 -19.39
C TYR A 72 -3.68 -15.66 -20.71
N LEU A 73 -4.77 -14.88 -20.67
CA LEU A 73 -5.60 -14.56 -21.83
C LEU A 73 -4.87 -13.70 -22.87
N ALA A 74 -4.03 -12.76 -22.43
CA ALA A 74 -3.25 -11.92 -23.34
C ALA A 74 -2.35 -12.77 -24.26
N PHE A 75 -1.70 -13.79 -23.71
CA PHE A 75 -0.85 -14.71 -24.48
C PHE A 75 -1.68 -15.73 -25.26
N LYS A 76 -2.72 -16.31 -24.66
CA LYS A 76 -3.65 -17.25 -25.32
C LYS A 76 -4.30 -16.61 -26.56
N SER A 77 -4.75 -15.36 -26.46
CA SER A 77 -5.38 -14.63 -27.57
C SER A 77 -4.41 -14.28 -28.71
N ARG A 78 -3.10 -14.19 -28.46
CA ARG A 78 -2.11 -13.74 -29.46
C ARG A 78 -1.33 -14.89 -30.10
N TYR A 79 -1.04 -15.93 -29.33
CA TYR A 79 -0.16 -17.03 -29.70
C TYR A 79 -0.85 -18.40 -29.68
N GLY A 80 -2.13 -18.47 -29.31
CA GLY A 80 -2.88 -19.72 -29.20
C GLY A 80 -2.53 -20.58 -27.98
N ASN A 81 -1.56 -20.16 -27.15
CA ASN A 81 -1.14 -20.85 -25.93
C ASN A 81 -0.84 -19.82 -24.81
N GLY A 82 -1.25 -20.13 -23.58
CA GLY A 82 -1.04 -19.31 -22.38
C GLY A 82 0.30 -19.51 -21.65
N VAL A 83 1.17 -20.41 -22.11
CA VAL A 83 2.49 -20.70 -21.47
C VAL A 83 3.32 -19.44 -21.26
N GLY A 84 3.32 -18.50 -22.21
CA GLY A 84 4.05 -17.23 -22.07
C GLY A 84 3.53 -16.38 -20.90
N GLY A 85 2.22 -16.38 -20.67
CA GLY A 85 1.61 -15.70 -19.53
C GLY A 85 2.03 -16.31 -18.19
N ILE A 86 2.11 -17.65 -18.12
CA ILE A 86 2.57 -18.38 -16.93
C ILE A 86 4.05 -18.05 -16.62
N ILE A 87 4.91 -18.00 -17.63
CA ILE A 87 6.32 -17.61 -17.45
C ILE A 87 6.43 -16.18 -16.92
N CYS A 88 5.66 -15.24 -17.48
CA CYS A 88 5.61 -13.86 -16.97
C CYS A 88 5.15 -13.79 -15.51
N LEU A 89 4.14 -14.58 -15.13
CA LEU A 89 3.70 -14.68 -13.73
C LEU A 89 4.81 -15.23 -12.81
N GLY A 90 5.64 -16.15 -13.29
CA GLY A 90 6.82 -16.61 -12.58
C GLY A 90 7.83 -15.49 -12.28
N ILE A 91 8.08 -14.61 -13.25
CA ILE A 91 8.94 -13.42 -13.06
C ILE A 91 8.34 -12.48 -12.02
N VAL A 92 7.03 -12.23 -12.10
CA VAL A 92 6.30 -11.41 -11.12
C VAL A 92 6.40 -12.02 -9.72
N ALA A 93 6.26 -13.34 -9.57
CA ALA A 93 6.38 -14.03 -8.29
C ALA A 93 7.77 -13.83 -7.66
N VAL A 94 8.85 -13.92 -8.45
CA VAL A 94 10.22 -13.64 -7.99
C VAL A 94 10.37 -12.18 -7.57
N ALA A 95 9.84 -11.23 -8.35
CA ALA A 95 9.89 -9.81 -8.00
C ALA A 95 9.14 -9.49 -6.70
N VAL A 96 7.96 -10.08 -6.50
CA VAL A 96 7.18 -9.95 -5.26
C VAL A 96 7.94 -10.52 -4.06
N TYR A 97 8.65 -11.64 -4.23
CA TYR A 97 9.49 -12.20 -3.17
C TYR A 97 10.59 -11.22 -2.71
N PHE A 98 11.32 -10.61 -3.65
CA PHE A 98 12.34 -9.59 -3.32
C PHE A 98 11.73 -8.33 -2.70
N CYS A 99 10.54 -7.91 -3.15
CA CYS A 99 9.79 -6.81 -2.55
C CYS A 99 9.40 -7.13 -1.09
N GLY A 100 8.94 -8.36 -0.82
CA GLY A 100 8.61 -8.85 0.51
C GLY A 100 9.83 -8.82 1.44
N MET A 101 10.98 -9.33 1.00
CA MET A 101 12.23 -9.28 1.79
C MET A 101 12.64 -7.84 2.13
N SER A 102 12.53 -6.92 1.17
CA SER A 102 12.83 -5.50 1.39
C SER A 102 11.86 -4.87 2.39
N SER A 103 10.58 -5.22 2.31
CA SER A 103 9.54 -4.72 3.22
C SER A 103 9.75 -5.21 4.65
N VAL A 104 10.08 -6.49 4.86
CA VAL A 104 10.40 -7.05 6.19
C VAL A 104 11.64 -6.38 6.78
N THR A 105 12.65 -6.10 5.94
CA THR A 105 13.86 -5.38 6.37
C THR A 105 13.53 -3.96 6.83
N SER A 106 12.71 -3.23 6.07
CA SER A 106 12.26 -1.89 6.48
C SER A 106 11.41 -1.92 7.75
N ASN A 107 10.46 -2.87 7.83
CA ASN A 107 9.57 -3.00 8.98
C ASN A 107 10.32 -3.31 10.29
N SER A 108 11.29 -4.21 10.24
CA SER A 108 12.11 -4.55 11.42
C SER A 108 12.93 -3.36 11.92
N ARG A 109 13.43 -2.49 11.02
CA ARG A 109 14.14 -1.26 11.40
C ARG A 109 13.20 -0.24 12.07
N MET A 110 11.99 -0.07 11.55
CA MET A 110 10.97 0.79 12.19
C MET A 110 10.56 0.24 13.56
N THR A 111 10.32 -1.07 13.64
CA THR A 111 9.98 -1.79 14.88
C THR A 111 11.08 -1.62 15.93
N TYR A 112 12.35 -1.77 15.52
CA TYR A 112 13.50 -1.51 16.39
C TYR A 112 13.51 -0.07 16.90
N ALA A 113 13.36 0.93 16.01
CA ALA A 113 13.36 2.33 16.41
C ALA A 113 12.24 2.66 17.42
N PHE A 114 11.01 2.18 17.16
CA PHE A 114 9.90 2.35 18.11
C PHE A 114 10.15 1.62 19.44
N SER A 115 10.73 0.43 19.41
CA SER A 115 11.05 -0.30 20.64
C SER A 115 12.15 0.37 21.46
N ARG A 116 13.15 0.98 20.80
CA ARG A 116 14.20 1.76 21.46
C ARG A 116 13.61 3.00 22.16
N ASP A 117 12.63 3.64 21.54
CA ASP A 117 11.93 4.79 22.12
C ASP A 117 10.88 4.36 23.18
N GLY A 118 10.85 3.08 23.55
CA GLY A 118 9.94 2.50 24.54
C GLY A 118 8.49 2.38 24.06
N ALA A 119 8.19 2.71 22.81
CA ALA A 119 6.83 2.85 22.27
C ALA A 119 6.06 1.53 22.12
N MET A 120 6.71 0.37 22.30
CA MET A 120 6.11 -0.95 22.13
C MET A 120 6.09 -1.79 23.42
N PRO A 121 5.06 -2.62 23.62
CA PRO A 121 5.05 -3.60 24.70
C PRO A 121 6.22 -4.56 24.56
N PHE A 122 6.88 -4.91 25.66
CA PHE A 122 8.10 -5.71 25.68
C PHE A 122 9.25 -5.10 24.86
N SER A 123 9.34 -3.77 24.80
CA SER A 123 10.43 -3.01 24.15
C SER A 123 11.83 -3.55 24.46
N SER A 124 12.05 -4.06 25.68
CA SER A 124 13.31 -4.67 26.13
C SER A 124 13.77 -5.89 25.30
N VAL A 125 12.84 -6.59 24.64
CA VAL A 125 13.13 -7.76 23.80
C VAL A 125 13.38 -7.35 22.35
N TRP A 126 12.59 -6.41 21.84
CA TRP A 126 12.60 -6.02 20.43
C TRP A 126 13.75 -5.08 20.07
N HIS A 127 14.23 -4.27 21.02
CA HIS A 127 15.36 -3.36 20.79
C HIS A 127 16.73 -4.05 20.85
N LYS A 128 16.81 -5.37 21.11
CA LYS A 128 18.09 -6.07 21.16
C LYS A 128 18.65 -6.27 19.75
N VAL A 129 19.90 -5.88 19.57
CA VAL A 129 20.62 -5.95 18.30
C VAL A 129 21.77 -6.96 18.41
N ASN A 130 22.00 -7.75 17.36
CA ASN A 130 23.13 -8.69 17.31
C ASN A 130 24.45 -7.98 16.94
N LYS A 131 25.58 -8.69 16.99
CA LYS A 131 26.91 -8.21 16.59
C LYS A 131 27.00 -7.63 15.17
N GLN A 132 26.05 -7.97 14.29
CA GLN A 132 25.95 -7.48 12.91
C GLN A 132 25.04 -6.24 12.78
N GLU A 133 24.68 -5.61 13.90
CA GLU A 133 23.77 -4.45 13.94
C GLU A 133 22.35 -4.73 13.40
N VAL A 134 21.94 -6.01 13.40
CA VAL A 134 20.61 -6.46 12.95
C VAL A 134 19.70 -6.79 14.15
N PRO A 135 18.49 -6.22 14.24
CA PRO A 135 17.51 -6.54 15.28
C PRO A 135 16.75 -7.84 14.95
N ILE A 136 17.40 -8.99 15.14
CA ILE A 136 16.87 -10.33 14.74
C ILE A 136 15.49 -10.61 15.36
N ASN A 137 15.27 -10.22 16.63
CA ASN A 137 13.99 -10.42 17.30
C ASN A 137 12.84 -9.65 16.61
N ALA A 138 13.11 -8.42 16.13
CA ALA A 138 12.14 -7.63 15.38
C ALA A 138 11.87 -8.20 13.99
N VAL A 139 12.88 -8.82 13.35
CA VAL A 139 12.71 -9.53 12.08
C VAL A 139 11.78 -10.74 12.25
N TRP A 140 12.02 -11.58 13.25
CA TRP A 140 11.15 -12.73 13.53
C TRP A 140 9.74 -12.32 13.92
N LEU A 141 9.58 -11.25 14.70
CA LEU A 141 8.25 -10.70 15.00
C LEU A 141 7.52 -10.28 13.73
N SER A 142 8.21 -9.55 12.83
CA SER A 142 7.64 -9.11 11.55
C SER A 142 7.24 -10.29 10.68
N ALA A 143 8.10 -11.31 10.58
CA ALA A 143 7.83 -12.53 9.82
C ALA A 143 6.65 -13.32 10.41
N PHE A 144 6.58 -13.47 11.74
CA PHE A 144 5.50 -14.17 12.42
C PHE A 144 4.15 -13.47 12.22
N ILE A 145 4.08 -12.14 12.39
CA ILE A 145 2.85 -11.38 12.15
C ILE A 145 2.44 -11.49 10.67
N SER A 146 3.40 -11.40 9.75
CA SER A 146 3.13 -11.54 8.31
C SER A 146 2.59 -12.93 7.97
N LEU A 147 3.09 -13.99 8.62
CA LEU A 147 2.59 -15.35 8.48
C LEU A 147 1.17 -15.49 9.06
N CYS A 148 0.91 -14.93 10.24
CA CYS A 148 -0.43 -14.89 10.84
C CYS A 148 -1.43 -14.18 9.94
N MET A 149 -1.02 -13.07 9.31
CA MET A 149 -1.82 -12.38 8.31
C MET A 149 -1.95 -13.20 7.03
N ALA A 150 -0.94 -13.94 6.58
CA ALA A 150 -1.06 -14.76 5.37
C ALA A 150 -2.02 -15.95 5.53
N LEU A 151 -2.14 -16.55 6.72
CA LEU A 151 -2.94 -17.76 6.97
C LEU A 151 -4.40 -17.67 6.45
N PRO A 152 -5.17 -16.60 6.73
CA PRO A 152 -6.51 -16.42 6.18
C PRO A 152 -6.60 -16.51 4.64
N SER A 153 -5.57 -16.12 3.90
CA SER A 153 -5.61 -16.18 2.42
C SER A 153 -5.69 -17.59 1.85
N LEU A 154 -5.24 -18.61 2.60
CA LEU A 154 -5.24 -20.00 2.15
C LEU A 154 -6.65 -20.60 2.08
N GLY A 155 -7.59 -20.08 2.88
CA GLY A 155 -8.93 -20.66 3.01
C GLY A 155 -9.95 -20.13 2.00
N SER A 156 -9.74 -18.94 1.43
CA SER A 156 -10.71 -18.34 0.51
C SER A 156 -10.10 -17.20 -0.32
N LEU A 157 -10.46 -17.14 -1.61
CA LEU A 157 -10.17 -16.01 -2.50
C LEU A 157 -10.69 -14.68 -1.92
N VAL A 158 -11.82 -14.72 -1.21
CA VAL A 158 -12.45 -13.54 -0.59
C VAL A 158 -11.58 -13.01 0.54
N ALA A 159 -10.98 -13.90 1.33
CA ALA A 159 -10.05 -13.53 2.39
C ALA A 159 -8.77 -12.92 1.80
N PHE A 160 -8.23 -13.50 0.73
CA PHE A 160 -7.08 -12.92 0.02
C PHE A 160 -7.37 -11.50 -0.50
N GLN A 161 -8.49 -11.29 -1.19
CA GLN A 161 -8.89 -9.99 -1.73
C GLN A 161 -9.16 -8.95 -0.64
N ALA A 162 -9.77 -9.38 0.48
CA ALA A 162 -9.97 -8.52 1.64
C ALA A 162 -8.63 -8.08 2.24
N MET A 163 -7.65 -8.99 2.37
CA MET A 163 -6.34 -8.64 2.91
C MET A 163 -5.52 -7.73 2.01
N ALA A 164 -5.58 -7.94 0.69
CA ALA A 164 -4.98 -7.03 -0.27
C ALA A 164 -5.57 -5.60 -0.11
N SER A 165 -6.89 -5.50 -0.01
CA SER A 165 -7.62 -4.24 0.20
C SER A 165 -7.26 -3.57 1.54
N VAL A 166 -7.18 -4.35 2.63
CA VAL A 166 -6.73 -3.85 3.95
C VAL A 166 -5.30 -3.33 3.87
N SER A 167 -4.39 -4.06 3.21
CA SER A 167 -2.98 -3.68 3.11
C SER A 167 -2.80 -2.36 2.35
N THR A 168 -3.49 -2.21 1.21
CA THR A 168 -3.49 -0.96 0.44
C THR A 168 -4.10 0.19 1.23
N THR A 169 -5.23 -0.04 1.88
CA THR A 169 -5.93 1.00 2.66
C THR A 169 -5.08 1.45 3.85
N ALA A 170 -4.50 0.51 4.60
CA ALA A 170 -3.63 0.79 5.72
C ALA A 170 -2.39 1.60 5.30
N LEU A 171 -1.80 1.27 4.14
CA LEU A 171 -0.67 2.01 3.58
C LEU A 171 -1.07 3.46 3.21
N CYS A 172 -2.20 3.64 2.52
CA CYS A 172 -2.71 4.97 2.18
C CYS A 172 -2.94 5.83 3.43
N ILE A 173 -3.53 5.23 4.48
CA ILE A 173 -3.77 5.89 5.76
C ILE A 173 -2.45 6.23 6.46
N ALA A 174 -1.48 5.32 6.48
CA ALA A 174 -0.16 5.54 7.07
C ALA A 174 0.57 6.73 6.42
N TYR A 175 0.41 6.94 5.11
CA TYR A 175 0.94 8.11 4.41
C TYR A 175 0.12 9.39 4.65
N ALA A 176 -1.19 9.27 4.84
CA ALA A 176 -2.06 10.41 5.13
C ALA A 176 -1.86 10.97 6.54
N LEU A 177 -1.57 10.12 7.53
CA LEU A 177 -1.47 10.51 8.94
C LEU A 177 -0.40 11.60 9.20
N PRO A 178 0.87 11.47 8.74
CA PRO A 178 1.87 12.53 8.89
C PRO A 178 1.45 13.84 8.20
N THR A 179 0.81 13.74 7.04
CA THR A 179 0.29 14.89 6.30
C THR A 179 -0.82 15.59 7.10
N LEU A 180 -1.74 14.82 7.68
CA LEU A 180 -2.80 15.33 8.54
C LEU A 180 -2.24 16.03 9.79
N PHE A 181 -1.28 15.41 10.49
CA PHE A 181 -0.66 16.01 11.66
C PHE A 181 0.15 17.26 11.32
N ARG A 182 0.79 17.30 10.14
CA ARG A 182 1.49 18.50 9.64
C ARG A 182 0.54 19.67 9.44
N ILE A 183 -0.63 19.46 8.83
CA ILE A 183 -1.57 20.55 8.54
C ILE A 183 -2.43 20.97 9.74
N THR A 184 -2.60 20.10 10.74
CA THR A 184 -3.41 20.34 11.94
C THR A 184 -2.56 20.77 13.14
N LEU A 185 -1.80 19.84 13.72
CA LEU A 185 -1.13 19.99 15.02
C LEU A 185 0.22 20.71 14.89
N ALA A 186 1.04 20.32 13.91
CA ALA A 186 2.39 20.85 13.75
C ALA A 186 2.46 22.13 12.91
N ARG A 187 1.31 22.73 12.52
CA ARG A 187 1.28 23.92 11.64
C ARG A 187 2.16 25.07 12.16
N LYS A 188 2.21 25.25 13.48
CA LYS A 188 2.97 26.32 14.14
C LYS A 188 4.39 25.93 14.55
N CYS A 189 4.68 24.63 14.65
CA CYS A 189 5.98 24.10 15.12
C CYS A 189 6.84 23.55 13.98
N PHE A 190 6.33 23.56 12.73
CA PHE A 190 7.03 23.01 11.58
C PHE A 190 8.13 23.96 11.12
N VAL A 191 9.38 23.48 11.19
CA VAL A 191 10.54 24.17 10.62
C VAL A 191 10.67 23.80 9.13
N PRO A 192 10.61 24.77 8.20
CA PRO A 192 10.77 24.51 6.77
C PRO A 192 12.11 23.85 6.44
N GLY A 193 12.08 22.75 5.69
CA GLY A 193 13.27 22.18 5.06
C GLY A 193 13.70 22.96 3.80
N PRO A 194 14.79 22.54 3.14
CA PRO A 194 15.32 23.17 1.91
C PRO A 194 14.29 23.29 0.78
N PHE A 195 13.30 22.39 0.76
CA PHE A 195 12.14 22.45 -0.12
C PHE A 195 10.86 22.66 0.68
N ASN A 196 10.14 23.75 0.40
CA ASN A 196 8.87 24.07 1.05
C ASN A 196 7.87 24.69 0.06
N LEU A 197 6.69 24.09 -0.05
CA LEU A 197 5.57 24.61 -0.85
C LEU A 197 4.87 25.82 -0.20
N GLY A 198 5.30 26.25 0.98
CA GLY A 198 4.74 27.39 1.70
C GLY A 198 3.23 27.22 1.94
N ARG A 199 2.44 28.21 1.52
CA ARG A 199 0.98 28.22 1.70
C ARG A 199 0.27 27.12 0.88
N TYR A 200 0.81 26.75 -0.27
CA TYR A 200 0.25 25.67 -1.10
C TYR A 200 0.37 24.30 -0.43
N GLY A 201 1.33 24.11 0.49
CA GLY A 201 1.48 22.87 1.24
C GLY A 201 0.27 22.51 2.10
N VAL A 202 -0.47 23.52 2.61
CA VAL A 202 -1.69 23.29 3.41
C VAL A 202 -2.86 22.86 2.51
N LEU A 203 -3.01 23.51 1.35
CA LEU A 203 -4.07 23.16 0.38
C LEU A 203 -3.86 21.76 -0.19
N VAL A 204 -2.64 21.45 -0.64
CA VAL A 204 -2.27 20.12 -1.12
C VAL A 204 -2.47 19.08 -0.02
N GLY A 205 -2.09 19.39 1.23
CA GLY A 205 -2.30 18.48 2.36
C GLY A 205 -3.77 18.13 2.61
N TRP A 206 -4.69 19.10 2.55
CA TRP A 206 -6.13 18.83 2.66
C TRP A 206 -6.66 18.00 1.49
N ILE A 207 -6.21 18.29 0.26
CA ILE A 207 -6.56 17.48 -0.92
C ILE A 207 -6.09 16.04 -0.73
N THR A 208 -4.86 15.83 -0.25
CA THR A 208 -4.34 14.48 0.03
C THR A 208 -5.18 13.74 1.07
N VAL A 209 -5.54 14.38 2.18
CA VAL A 209 -6.37 13.75 3.23
C VAL A 209 -7.76 13.41 2.70
N LEU A 210 -8.42 14.33 1.98
CA LEU A 210 -9.74 14.11 1.38
C LEU A 210 -9.69 12.97 0.35
N TRP A 211 -8.62 12.93 -0.45
CA TRP A 211 -8.40 11.88 -1.44
C TRP A 211 -8.23 10.50 -0.79
N VAL A 212 -7.39 10.40 0.25
CA VAL A 212 -7.21 9.14 0.99
C VAL A 212 -8.50 8.70 1.70
N ALA A 213 -9.27 9.63 2.26
CA ALA A 213 -10.58 9.33 2.82
C ALA A 213 -11.54 8.76 1.76
N THR A 214 -11.55 9.36 0.57
CA THR A 214 -12.36 8.89 -0.56
C THR A 214 -11.94 7.48 -0.99
N ILE A 215 -10.63 7.24 -1.15
CA ILE A 215 -10.08 5.95 -1.55
C ILE A 215 -10.36 4.87 -0.49
N THR A 216 -10.29 5.21 0.79
CA THR A 216 -10.63 4.29 1.90
C THR A 216 -12.08 3.82 1.81
N VAL A 217 -13.01 4.72 1.51
CA VAL A 217 -14.44 4.36 1.31
C VAL A 217 -14.60 3.50 0.06
N LEU A 218 -13.89 3.81 -1.03
CA LEU A 218 -13.97 3.03 -2.26
C LEU A 218 -13.46 1.60 -2.08
N PHE A 219 -12.31 1.40 -1.41
CA PHE A 219 -11.77 0.07 -1.09
C PHE A 219 -12.60 -0.69 -0.05
N SER A 220 -13.48 0.00 0.66
CA SER A 220 -14.42 -0.58 1.63
C SER A 220 -15.67 -1.17 0.98
N LEU A 221 -15.94 -0.85 -0.29
CA LEU A 221 -17.11 -1.36 -1.01
C LEU A 221 -16.90 -2.81 -1.47
N PRO A 222 -17.98 -3.60 -1.59
CA PRO A 222 -17.92 -4.95 -2.15
C PRO A 222 -17.63 -4.90 -3.66
N VAL A 223 -16.80 -5.85 -4.12
CA VAL A 223 -16.33 -5.95 -5.51
C VAL A 223 -17.33 -6.64 -6.44
N ALA A 224 -18.31 -7.36 -5.88
CA ALA A 224 -19.30 -8.13 -6.64
C ALA A 224 -20.70 -8.06 -5.99
N TYR A 225 -21.74 -8.15 -6.83
CA TYR A 225 -23.15 -8.21 -6.44
C TYR A 225 -23.75 -9.53 -6.93
N PRO A 226 -24.59 -10.25 -6.16
CA PRO A 226 -25.19 -9.89 -4.87
C PRO A 226 -24.25 -10.00 -3.66
N VAL A 227 -24.48 -9.15 -2.64
CA VAL A 227 -23.69 -9.13 -1.40
C VAL A 227 -24.17 -10.24 -0.46
N THR A 228 -23.31 -11.22 -0.22
CA THR A 228 -23.52 -12.34 0.69
C THR A 228 -22.35 -12.40 1.69
N LYS A 229 -22.45 -13.23 2.74
CA LYS A 229 -21.33 -13.45 3.69
C LYS A 229 -20.03 -13.88 2.99
N ASN A 230 -20.16 -14.50 1.82
CA ASN A 230 -19.06 -14.99 1.01
C ASN A 230 -18.59 -13.98 -0.06
N THR A 231 -19.22 -12.81 -0.20
CA THR A 231 -18.80 -11.77 -1.17
C THR A 231 -18.57 -10.41 -0.54
N LEU A 232 -18.83 -10.27 0.77
CA LEU A 232 -18.61 -9.05 1.52
C LEU A 232 -17.11 -8.76 1.69
N ASN A 233 -16.72 -7.51 1.45
CA ASN A 233 -15.38 -7.04 1.71
C ASN A 233 -15.23 -6.70 3.20
N TYR A 234 -14.43 -7.50 3.93
CA TYR A 234 -14.21 -7.34 5.38
C TYR A 234 -13.20 -6.22 5.74
N THR A 235 -12.69 -5.50 4.75
CA THR A 235 -11.74 -4.38 4.93
C THR A 235 -12.16 -3.34 5.97
N PRO A 236 -13.41 -2.84 5.98
CA PRO A 236 -13.82 -1.79 6.93
C PRO A 236 -13.76 -2.26 8.38
N VAL A 237 -14.12 -3.53 8.61
CA VAL A 237 -14.10 -4.14 9.94
C VAL A 237 -12.67 -4.29 10.43
N ALA A 238 -11.76 -4.75 9.57
CA ALA A 238 -10.35 -4.89 9.92
C ALA A 238 -9.68 -3.53 10.20
N VAL A 239 -9.91 -2.53 9.34
CA VAL A 239 -9.38 -1.18 9.51
C VAL A 239 -9.96 -0.52 10.77
N GLY A 240 -11.28 -0.56 10.95
CA GLY A 240 -11.95 -0.01 12.13
C GLY A 240 -11.52 -0.69 13.43
N GLY A 241 -11.35 -2.01 13.41
CA GLY A 241 -10.82 -2.79 14.54
C GLY A 241 -9.40 -2.37 14.91
N LEU A 242 -8.52 -2.20 13.92
CA LEU A 242 -7.15 -1.73 14.14
C LEU A 242 -7.12 -0.32 14.74
N PHE A 243 -7.88 0.62 14.19
CA PHE A 243 -7.98 1.97 14.74
C PHE A 243 -8.48 1.97 16.18
N THR A 244 -9.50 1.17 16.47
CA THR A 244 -10.06 1.04 17.82
C THR A 244 -9.02 0.49 18.78
N LEU A 245 -8.28 -0.56 18.38
CA LEU A 245 -7.20 -1.14 19.19
C LEU A 245 -6.11 -0.12 19.47
N VAL A 246 -5.62 0.59 18.45
CA VAL A 246 -4.56 1.61 18.61
C VAL A 246 -5.03 2.76 19.51
N LEU A 247 -6.23 3.29 19.29
CA LEU A 247 -6.78 4.37 20.10
C LEU A 247 -7.03 3.94 21.54
N SER A 248 -7.55 2.73 21.75
CA SER A 248 -7.74 2.18 23.10
C SER A 248 -6.40 2.00 23.82
N SER A 249 -5.38 1.47 23.15
CA SER A 249 -4.03 1.30 23.70
C SER A 249 -3.41 2.66 24.07
N TRP A 250 -3.62 3.67 23.23
CA TRP A 250 -3.19 5.04 23.50
C TRP A 250 -3.89 5.64 24.73
N ILE A 251 -5.22 5.55 24.78
CA ILE A 251 -6.03 6.15 25.86
C ILE A 251 -5.77 5.45 27.19
N VAL A 252 -5.69 4.13 27.21
CA VAL A 252 -5.58 3.32 28.44
C VAL A 252 -4.15 3.32 28.99
N SER A 253 -3.14 3.28 28.12
CA SER A 253 -1.77 3.03 28.55
C SER A 253 -0.80 4.07 28.00
N ALA A 254 -0.62 4.15 26.68
CA ALA A 254 0.53 4.82 26.09
C ALA A 254 0.63 6.32 26.43
N ARG A 255 -0.50 7.04 26.57
CA ARG A 255 -0.51 8.46 26.92
C ARG A 255 0.11 8.80 28.28
N HIS A 256 0.24 7.82 29.19
CA HIS A 256 0.72 8.04 30.55
C HIS A 256 2.23 7.87 30.70
N TRP A 257 2.88 7.10 29.81
CA TRP A 257 4.29 6.75 29.94
C TRP A 257 5.13 7.08 28.70
N PHE A 258 4.53 7.32 27.54
CA PHE A 258 5.27 7.63 26.31
C PHE A 258 5.76 9.08 26.31
N LYS A 259 7.09 9.27 26.29
CA LYS A 259 7.74 10.59 26.37
C LYS A 259 8.15 11.16 25.01
N GLY A 260 7.98 10.40 23.92
CA GLY A 260 8.39 10.79 22.57
C GLY A 260 9.74 10.20 22.13
N PRO A 261 10.21 10.54 20.91
CA PRO A 261 11.45 9.99 20.35
C PRO A 261 12.68 10.41 21.15
N VAL A 262 13.60 9.49 21.41
CA VAL A 262 14.84 9.78 22.14
C VAL A 262 15.88 10.35 21.17
N THR A 263 16.35 11.57 21.42
CA THR A 263 17.35 12.24 20.59
C THR A 263 18.72 11.58 20.79
N ASN A 264 19.34 11.09 19.70
CA ASN A 264 20.70 10.50 19.74
C ASN A 264 21.82 11.51 19.46
N LEU A 265 21.47 12.77 19.18
CA LEU A 265 22.42 13.86 19.07
C LEU A 265 22.51 14.50 20.45
N GLY A 266 23.69 14.48 21.06
CA GLY A 266 23.94 15.19 22.31
C GLY A 266 23.58 16.66 22.14
N ALA A 267 22.91 17.23 23.15
CA ALA A 267 22.70 18.67 23.25
C ALA A 267 24.04 19.40 23.42
#